data_AF-A0A5P1WZI6-F1
#
_entry.id   AF-A0A5P1WZI6-F1
#
_cell.length_a   1.000
_cell.length_b   1.000
_cell.length_c   1.000
_cell.angle_alpha   90.00
_cell.angle_beta   90.00
_cell.angle_gamma   90.00
#
_symmetry.space_group_name_H-M   'P 1'
#
loop_
_entity.id
_entity.type
_entity.pdbx_description
1 polymer ?
#
loop_
_entity_poly.entity_id
_entity_poly.type
_entity_poly.pdbx_seq_one_letter_code
_entity_poly.pdbx_strand_id
1 'polypeptide(L)'
;MDDFGPARKRFKLPSFVLGLAFLFVGVAAVMKPGRAVMGIMWIIAVVMLFKGIFSILGYFELRKVVGQTTWFVMLSALLDIVLAILLFANLNASMMFLGYMLAFWFIFDSFNAIQLSGISRFSSFSTILGVLGIIAGVIMLFNPLIGSTFIVYLLAFYLFLFGIILIVRAF
;
A
#
# COMPACT_ATOMS: atom_id res chain seq x y z
N MET A 1 35.06 -36.75 7.52
CA MET A 1 35.24 -36.55 6.07
C MET A 1 33.99 -35.83 5.61
N ASP A 2 34.07 -34.49 5.63
CA ASP A 2 32.95 -33.62 5.33
C ASP A 2 32.72 -33.63 3.83
N ASP A 3 31.62 -34.25 3.42
CA ASP A 3 31.20 -34.33 2.02
C ASP A 3 30.63 -32.98 1.59
N PHE A 4 31.52 -32.05 1.26
CA PHE A 4 31.19 -30.79 0.59
C PHE A 4 30.86 -31.08 -0.88
N GLY A 5 29.72 -31.72 -1.13
CA GLY A 5 29.14 -31.81 -2.46
C GLY A 5 28.79 -30.42 -2.99
N PRO A 6 29.14 -30.05 -4.23
CA PRO A 6 28.84 -28.74 -4.77
C PRO A 6 27.32 -28.56 -4.85
N ALA A 7 26.80 -27.55 -4.15
CA ALA A 7 25.40 -27.16 -4.22
C ALA A 7 25.05 -26.81 -5.68
N ARG A 8 24.45 -27.77 -6.41
CA ARG A 8 23.93 -27.51 -7.76
C ARG A 8 22.94 -26.36 -7.66
N LYS A 9 23.29 -25.21 -8.23
CA LYS A 9 22.38 -24.09 -8.50
C LYS A 9 21.27 -24.61 -9.42
N ARG A 10 20.22 -25.18 -8.84
CA ARG A 10 19.02 -25.59 -9.57
C ARG A 10 18.25 -24.33 -9.89
N PHE A 11 18.06 -24.08 -11.18
CA PHE A 11 17.21 -22.99 -11.66
C PHE A 11 15.83 -23.08 -11.03
N LYS A 12 15.39 -22.02 -10.35
CA LYS A 12 14.09 -21.98 -9.68
C LYS A 12 13.05 -21.43 -10.63
N LEU A 13 12.51 -22.31 -11.48
CA LEU A 13 11.44 -21.99 -12.43
C LEU A 13 10.26 -21.20 -11.81
N PRO A 14 9.76 -21.53 -10.58
CA PRO A 14 8.67 -20.76 -9.99
C PRO A 14 9.03 -19.30 -9.72
N SER A 15 10.26 -19.03 -9.27
CA SER A 15 10.73 -17.67 -9.01
C SER A 15 10.87 -16.87 -10.31
N PHE A 16 11.35 -17.51 -11.38
CA PHE A 16 11.47 -16.87 -12.69
C PHE A 16 10.11 -16.49 -13.28
N VAL A 17 9.16 -17.42 -13.31
CA VAL A 17 7.80 -17.19 -13.84
C VAL A 17 7.09 -16.10 -13.03
N LEU A 18 7.19 -16.16 -11.70
CA LEU A 18 6.62 -15.15 -10.83
C LEU A 18 7.25 -13.79 -11.10
N GLY A 19 8.58 -13.70 -11.17
CA GLY A 19 9.27 -12.44 -11.46
C GLY A 19 8.84 -11.81 -12.78
N LEU A 20 8.68 -12.63 -13.83
CA LEU A 20 8.17 -12.17 -15.12
C LEU A 20 6.72 -11.67 -15.04
N ALA A 21 5.86 -12.35 -14.28
CA ALA A 21 4.48 -11.91 -14.05
C ALA A 21 4.44 -10.53 -13.34
N PHE A 22 5.28 -10.34 -12.31
CA PHE A 22 5.41 -9.04 -11.62
C PHE A 22 5.82 -7.92 -12.58
N LEU A 23 6.77 -8.17 -13.49
CA LEU A 23 7.15 -7.19 -14.53
C LEU A 23 5.98 -6.88 -15.47
N PHE A 24 5.28 -7.89 -15.97
CA PHE A 24 4.15 -7.69 -16.88
C PHE A 24 3.02 -6.88 -16.23
N VAL A 25 2.67 -7.21 -14.98
CA VAL A 25 1.64 -6.47 -14.23
C VAL A 25 2.10 -5.04 -13.98
N GLY A 26 3.38 -4.81 -13.66
CA GLY A 26 3.96 -3.47 -13.52
C GLY A 26 3.84 -2.65 -14.80
N VAL A 27 4.20 -3.23 -15.96
CA VAL A 27 4.05 -2.55 -17.26
C VAL A 27 2.59 -2.22 -17.56
N ALA A 28 1.68 -3.18 -17.35
CA ALA A 28 0.26 -2.97 -17.58
C ALA A 28 -0.32 -1.85 -16.68
N ALA A 29 0.16 -1.76 -15.43
CA ALA A 29 -0.25 -0.71 -14.50
C ALA A 29 0.19 0.68 -14.97
N VAL A 30 1.41 0.83 -15.48
CA VAL A 30 1.93 2.10 -16.02
C VAL A 30 1.23 2.50 -17.33
N MET A 31 0.90 1.54 -18.19
CA MET A 31 0.25 1.83 -19.48
C MET A 31 -1.18 2.35 -19.32
N LYS A 32 -1.91 1.90 -18.30
CA LYS A 32 -3.30 2.30 -18.05
C LYS A 32 -3.51 2.59 -16.56
N PRO A 33 -2.93 3.68 -16.05
CA PRO A 33 -2.94 3.95 -14.62
C PRO A 33 -4.35 4.08 -14.06
N GLY A 34 -5.27 4.74 -14.77
CA GLY A 34 -6.66 4.86 -14.33
C GLY A 34 -7.35 3.51 -14.09
N ARG A 35 -7.09 2.49 -14.93
CA ARG A 35 -7.63 1.14 -14.71
C ARG A 35 -6.94 0.41 -13.57
N ALA A 36 -5.64 0.65 -13.39
CA ALA A 36 -4.90 0.10 -12.26
C ALA A 36 -5.41 0.67 -10.93
N VAL A 37 -5.75 1.97 -10.86
CA VAL A 37 -6.42 2.56 -9.70
C VAL A 37 -7.73 1.84 -9.40
N MET A 38 -8.56 1.55 -10.41
CA MET A 38 -9.81 0.81 -10.22
C MET A 38 -9.54 -0.55 -9.56
N GLY A 39 -8.56 -1.31 -10.07
CA GLY A 39 -8.19 -2.61 -9.51
C GLY A 39 -7.72 -2.52 -8.06
N ILE A 40 -6.88 -1.53 -7.75
CA ILE A 40 -6.43 -1.26 -6.38
C ILE A 40 -7.63 -0.96 -5.47
N MET A 41 -8.56 -0.11 -5.91
CA MET A 41 -9.74 0.25 -5.11
C MET A 41 -10.67 -0.93 -4.86
N TRP A 42 -10.83 -1.82 -5.85
CA TRP A 42 -11.57 -3.06 -5.65
C TRP A 42 -10.93 -3.93 -4.57
N ILE A 43 -9.62 -4.12 -4.62
CA ILE A 43 -8.90 -4.90 -3.60
C ILE A 43 -9.03 -4.23 -2.23
N ILE A 44 -8.82 -2.91 -2.14
CA ILE A 44 -8.95 -2.16 -0.88
C ILE A 44 -10.36 -2.30 -0.32
N ALA A 45 -11.40 -2.12 -1.13
CA ALA A 45 -12.78 -2.22 -0.68
C ALA A 45 -13.12 -3.63 -0.18
N VAL A 46 -12.66 -4.68 -0.86
CA VAL A 46 -12.81 -6.07 -0.40
C VAL A 46 -12.09 -6.26 0.94
N VAL A 47 -10.84 -5.81 1.07
CA VAL A 47 -10.06 -5.92 2.31
C VAL A 47 -10.72 -5.15 3.45
N MET A 48 -11.20 -3.93 3.21
CA MET A 48 -11.90 -3.11 4.21
C MET A 48 -13.20 -3.77 4.66
N LEU A 49 -13.96 -4.37 3.73
CA LEU A 49 -15.19 -5.09 4.06
C LEU A 49 -14.89 -6.28 4.98
N PHE A 50 -13.93 -7.13 4.61
CA PHE A 50 -13.53 -8.27 5.44
C PHE A 50 -12.98 -7.82 6.79
N LYS A 51 -12.08 -6.83 6.81
CA LYS A 51 -11.53 -6.24 8.04
C LYS A 51 -12.65 -5.76 8.97
N GLY A 52 -13.63 -5.04 8.44
CA GLY A 52 -14.77 -4.55 9.21
C GLY A 52 -15.59 -5.69 9.82
N ILE A 53 -15.90 -6.73 9.02
CA ILE A 53 -16.63 -7.92 9.49
C ILE A 53 -15.84 -8.63 10.60
N PHE A 54 -14.56 -8.93 10.37
CA PHE A 54 -13.72 -9.60 11.37
C PHE A 54 -13.53 -8.76 12.64
N SER A 55 -13.47 -7.43 12.53
CA SER A 55 -13.38 -6.53 13.67
C SER A 55 -14.64 -6.59 14.54
N ILE A 56 -15.83 -6.69 13.94
CA ILE A 56 -17.09 -6.89 14.68
C ILE A 56 -17.08 -8.25 15.39
N LEU A 57 -16.67 -9.31 14.72
CA LEU A 57 -16.59 -10.65 15.34
C LEU A 57 -15.62 -10.65 16.53
N GLY A 58 -14.43 -10.09 16.33
CA GLY A 58 -13.42 -9.95 17.37
C GLY A 58 -13.88 -9.08 18.53
N TYR A 59 -14.70 -8.06 18.30
CA TYR A 59 -15.29 -7.24 19.36
C TYR A 59 -16.10 -8.08 20.36
N PHE A 60 -16.93 -9.01 19.86
CA PHE A 60 -17.73 -9.88 20.74
C PHE A 60 -16.88 -10.88 21.53
N GLU A 61 -15.79 -11.38 20.94
CA GLU A 61 -14.87 -12.29 21.62
C GLU A 61 -14.03 -11.56 22.68
N LEU A 62 -13.45 -10.40 22.33
CA LEU A 62 -12.67 -9.56 23.23
C LEU A 62 -13.50 -9.10 24.45
N ARG A 63 -14.77 -8.76 24.24
CA ARG A 63 -15.68 -8.37 25.32
C ARG A 63 -15.93 -9.50 26.31
N LYS A 64 -16.02 -10.75 25.83
CA LYS A 64 -16.22 -11.93 26.68
C LYS A 64 -14.98 -12.28 27.51
N VAL A 65 -13.78 -12.05 26.98
CA VAL A 65 -12.52 -12.44 27.62
C VAL A 65 -11.97 -11.35 28.55
N VAL A 66 -11.97 -10.09 28.09
CA VAL A 66 -11.29 -8.98 28.78
C VAL A 66 -12.28 -8.10 29.56
N GLY A 67 -13.58 -8.21 29.28
CA GLY A 67 -14.63 -7.39 29.93
C GLY A 67 -14.60 -5.90 29.57
N GLN A 68 -13.52 -5.42 28.95
CA GLN A 68 -13.39 -4.07 28.43
C GLN A 68 -13.24 -4.11 26.91
N THR A 69 -14.14 -3.44 26.22
CA THR A 69 -14.02 -3.16 24.79
C THR A 69 -14.32 -1.70 24.55
N THR A 70 -13.39 -1.03 23.88
CA THR A 70 -13.52 0.38 23.57
C THR A 70 -14.59 0.59 22.50
N TRP A 71 -15.54 1.52 22.74
CA TRP A 71 -16.54 1.94 21.76
C TRP A 71 -15.94 2.26 20.38
N PHE A 72 -14.70 2.80 20.36
CA PHE A 72 -13.92 3.09 19.16
C PHE A 72 -13.74 1.89 18.21
N VAL A 73 -13.63 0.65 18.71
CA VAL A 73 -13.45 -0.55 17.87
C VAL A 73 -14.71 -0.86 17.06
N MET A 74 -15.87 -0.73 17.69
CA MET A 74 -17.15 -0.95 17.02
C MET A 74 -17.45 0.15 16.00
N LEU A 75 -17.15 1.41 16.35
CA LEU A 75 -17.30 2.54 15.43
C LEU A 75 -16.38 2.41 14.21
N SER A 76 -15.11 2.05 14.39
CA SER A 76 -14.18 1.90 13.27
C SER A 76 -14.56 0.73 12.35
N ALA A 77 -15.07 -0.37 12.90
CA ALA A 77 -15.55 -1.50 12.12
C ALA A 77 -16.78 -1.14 11.26
N LEU A 78 -17.73 -0.39 11.82
CA LEU A 78 -18.88 0.12 11.07
C LEU A 78 -18.44 1.09 9.98
N LEU A 79 -17.50 1.99 10.28
CA LEU A 79 -16.93 2.90 9.28
C LEU A 79 -16.24 2.15 8.15
N ASP A 80 -15.44 1.12 8.44
CA ASP A 80 -14.78 0.30 7.41
C ASP A 80 -15.79 -0.34 6.45
N ILE A 81 -16.89 -0.90 6.98
CA ILE A 81 -17.95 -1.53 6.16
C ILE A 81 -18.68 -0.48 5.31
N VAL A 82 -19.08 0.65 5.91
CA VAL A 82 -19.76 1.72 5.18
C VAL A 82 -18.87 2.29 4.08
N LEU A 83 -17.60 2.56 4.39
CA LEU A 83 -16.62 3.03 3.41
C LEU A 83 -16.44 2.01 2.30
N ALA A 84 -16.28 0.72 2.59
CA ALA A 84 -16.17 -0.32 1.57
C ALA A 84 -17.38 -0.32 0.61
N ILE A 85 -18.60 -0.21 1.13
CA ILE A 85 -19.81 -0.12 0.32
C ILE A 85 -19.81 1.15 -0.55
N LEU A 86 -19.42 2.30 0.01
CA LEU A 86 -19.32 3.55 -0.75
C LEU A 86 -18.28 3.46 -1.88
N LEU A 87 -17.17 2.78 -1.63
CA LEU A 87 -16.13 2.56 -2.63
C LEU A 87 -16.63 1.67 -3.78
N PHE A 88 -17.40 0.62 -3.47
CA PHE A 88 -18.02 -0.20 -4.53
C PHE A 88 -19.09 0.55 -5.31
N ALA A 89 -19.84 1.44 -4.66
CA ALA A 89 -20.97 2.14 -5.27
C ALA A 89 -20.53 3.14 -6.35
N ASN A 90 -19.40 3.84 -6.16
CA ASN A 90 -18.94 4.83 -7.14
C ASN A 90 -17.42 4.77 -7.33
N LEU A 91 -17.03 4.25 -8.49
CA LEU A 91 -15.63 4.05 -8.85
C LEU A 91 -14.88 5.38 -9.05
N ASN A 92 -15.55 6.43 -9.53
CA ASN A 92 -14.93 7.74 -9.72
C ASN A 92 -14.69 8.43 -8.37
N ALA A 93 -15.70 8.42 -7.48
CA ALA A 93 -15.54 8.91 -6.12
C ALA A 93 -14.44 8.16 -5.37
N SER A 94 -14.30 6.85 -5.60
CA SER A 94 -13.24 6.02 -5.03
C SER A 94 -11.85 6.45 -5.46
N MET A 95 -11.65 6.78 -6.74
CA MET A 95 -10.37 7.31 -7.23
C MET A 95 -10.00 8.61 -6.54
N MET A 96 -10.95 9.54 -6.44
CA MET A 96 -10.72 10.81 -5.75
C MET A 96 -10.41 10.59 -4.27
N PHE A 97 -11.16 9.70 -3.61
CA PHE A 97 -10.95 9.35 -2.21
C PHE A 97 -9.54 8.81 -1.97
N LEU A 98 -9.06 7.87 -2.79
CA LEU A 98 -7.69 7.35 -2.70
C LEU A 98 -6.66 8.47 -2.88
N GLY A 99 -6.89 9.37 -3.82
CA GLY A 99 -6.06 10.54 -4.05
C GLY A 99 -5.94 11.44 -2.82
N TYR A 100 -7.07 11.76 -2.19
CA TYR A 100 -7.09 12.54 -0.95
C TYR A 100 -6.43 11.80 0.21
N MET A 101 -6.73 10.51 0.40
CA MET A 101 -6.09 9.70 1.43
C MET A 101 -4.58 9.71 1.28
N LEU A 102 -4.07 9.52 0.05
CA LEU A 102 -2.64 9.54 -0.22
C LEU A 102 -2.04 10.93 0.05
N ALA A 103 -2.74 12.00 -0.33
CA ALA A 103 -2.29 13.37 -0.09
C ALA A 103 -2.12 13.66 1.41
N PHE A 104 -3.13 13.31 2.23
CA PHE A 104 -3.05 13.44 3.68
C PHE A 104 -1.92 12.57 4.25
N TRP A 105 -1.82 11.32 3.79
CA TRP A 105 -0.75 10.42 4.24
C TRP A 105 0.64 10.98 3.92
N PHE A 106 0.84 11.51 2.72
CA PHE A 106 2.11 12.16 2.32
C PHE A 106 2.45 13.37 3.20
N ILE A 107 1.47 14.22 3.51
CA ILE A 107 1.67 15.39 4.38
C ILE A 107 2.06 14.96 5.80
N PHE A 108 1.34 13.99 6.38
CA PHE A 108 1.65 13.47 7.71
C PHE A 108 3.01 12.78 7.75
N ASP A 109 3.31 11.92 6.77
CA ASP A 109 4.59 11.22 6.65
C ASP A 109 5.75 12.21 6.54
N SER A 110 5.57 13.26 5.73
CA SER A 110 6.56 14.32 5.55
C SER A 110 6.78 15.15 6.80
N PHE A 111 5.71 15.47 7.54
CA PHE A 111 5.82 16.17 8.82
C PHE A 111 6.62 15.34 9.83
N ASN A 112 6.31 14.04 9.93
CA ASN A 112 7.07 13.11 10.76
C ASN A 112 8.55 13.04 10.32
N ALA A 113 8.81 12.97 9.01
CA ALA A 113 10.17 12.92 8.46
C ALA A 113 11.01 14.15 8.83
N ILE A 114 10.40 15.35 8.84
CA ILE A 114 11.06 16.58 9.29
C ILE A 114 11.28 16.55 10.81
N GLN A 115 10.29 16.13 11.59
CA GLN A 115 10.41 16.08 13.05
C GLN A 115 11.51 15.11 13.53
N LEU A 116 11.63 13.96 12.85
CA LEU A 116 12.63 12.94 13.13
C LEU A 116 14.00 13.24 12.49
N SER A 117 14.09 14.24 11.60
CA SER A 117 15.32 14.52 10.86
C SER A 117 16.48 14.90 11.79
N GLY A 118 16.19 15.59 12.89
CA GLY A 118 17.20 16.01 13.88
C GLY A 118 17.88 14.86 14.63
N ILE A 119 17.29 13.68 14.63
CA ILE A 119 17.84 12.47 15.27
C ILE A 119 18.59 11.60 14.24
N SER A 120 18.34 11.82 12.94
CA SER A 120 18.89 11.01 11.87
C SER A 120 20.31 11.42 11.49
N ARG A 121 21.16 10.44 11.17
CA ARG A 121 22.52 10.66 10.61
C ARG A 121 22.50 11.40 9.27
N PHE A 122 21.36 11.39 8.57
CA PHE A 122 21.14 12.07 7.28
C PHE A 122 20.06 13.17 7.41
N SER A 123 20.24 14.06 8.39
CA SER A 123 19.25 15.09 8.75
C SER A 123 18.85 16.01 7.59
N SER A 124 19.82 16.47 6.80
CA SER A 124 19.56 17.36 5.65
C SER A 124 18.75 16.66 4.56
N PHE A 125 19.03 15.39 4.28
CA PHE A 125 18.31 14.62 3.26
C PHE A 125 16.87 14.36 3.68
N SER A 126 16.66 13.96 4.94
CA SER A 126 15.31 13.70 5.49
C SER A 126 14.46 14.96 5.49
N THR A 127 15.05 16.11 5.82
CA THR A 127 14.36 17.41 5.77
C THR A 127 13.97 17.80 4.34
N ILE A 128 14.88 17.64 3.36
CA ILE A 128 14.57 17.93 1.95
C ILE A 128 13.43 17.04 1.45
N LEU A 129 13.48 15.74 1.74
CA LEU A 129 12.42 14.81 1.36
C LEU A 129 11.08 15.17 2.02
N GLY A 130 11.09 15.56 3.30
CA GLY A 130 9.89 16.03 3.97
C GLY A 130 9.30 17.29 3.34
N VAL A 131 10.11 18.29 3.01
CA VAL A 131 9.61 19.50 2.33
C VAL A 131 9.02 19.14 0.95
N LEU A 132 9.69 18.30 0.17
CA LEU A 132 9.19 17.83 -1.12
C LEU A 132 7.88 17.04 -0.97
N GLY A 133 7.77 16.20 0.05
CA GLY A 133 6.57 15.41 0.30
C GLY A 133 5.38 16.27 0.75
N ILE A 134 5.60 17.33 1.54
CA ILE A 134 4.55 18.32 1.84
C ILE A 134 4.06 18.98 0.54
N ILE A 135 4.98 19.46 -0.31
CA ILE A 135 4.63 20.10 -1.58
C ILE A 135 3.83 19.13 -2.45
N ALA A 136 4.31 17.88 -2.60
CA ALA A 136 3.62 16.85 -3.36
C ALA A 136 2.22 16.57 -2.80
N GLY A 137 2.09 16.44 -1.48
CA GLY A 137 0.81 16.24 -0.81
C GLY A 137 -0.17 17.40 -1.02
N VAL A 138 0.30 18.65 -0.93
CA VAL A 138 -0.53 19.83 -1.21
C VAL A 138 -0.98 19.86 -2.67
N ILE A 139 -0.10 19.55 -3.63
CA ILE A 139 -0.48 19.44 -5.05
C ILE A 139 -1.58 18.36 -5.24
N MET A 140 -1.44 17.21 -4.56
CA MET A 140 -2.43 16.13 -4.62
C MET A 140 -3.76 16.53 -3.96
N LEU A 141 -3.78 17.39 -2.94
CA LEU A 141 -5.03 17.90 -2.37
C LEU A 141 -5.81 18.75 -3.38
N PHE A 142 -5.13 19.58 -4.17
CA PHE A 142 -5.79 20.38 -5.21
C PHE A 142 -6.19 19.55 -6.43
N ASN A 143 -5.46 18.47 -6.72
CA ASN A 143 -5.81 17.54 -7.78
C ASN A 143 -5.64 16.08 -7.32
N PRO A 144 -6.69 15.46 -6.74
CA PRO A 144 -6.59 14.12 -6.17
C PRO A 144 -6.34 13.04 -7.23
N LEU A 145 -6.63 13.32 -8.51
CA LEU A 145 -6.33 12.37 -9.58
C LEU A 145 -4.81 12.15 -9.71
N ILE A 146 -4.00 13.17 -9.42
CA ILE A 146 -2.54 13.05 -9.36
C ILE A 146 -2.15 12.07 -8.26
N GLY A 147 -2.73 12.21 -7.05
CA GLY A 147 -2.45 11.31 -5.93
C GLY A 147 -2.84 9.86 -6.23
N SER A 148 -4.05 9.64 -6.74
CA SER A 148 -4.53 8.29 -7.07
C SER A 148 -3.69 7.62 -8.17
N THR A 149 -3.17 8.39 -9.12
CA THR A 149 -2.29 7.86 -10.17
C THR A 149 -0.87 7.66 -9.65
N PHE A 150 -0.41 8.51 -8.74
CA PHE A 150 0.92 8.41 -8.14
C PHE A 150 1.11 7.10 -7.37
N ILE A 151 0.10 6.64 -6.62
CA ILE A 151 0.17 5.33 -5.95
C ILE A 151 0.29 4.16 -6.92
N VAL A 152 -0.27 4.26 -8.14
CA VAL A 152 -0.06 3.26 -9.19
C VAL A 152 1.39 3.22 -9.64
N TYR A 153 2.00 4.39 -9.85
CA TYR A 153 3.42 4.45 -10.24
C TYR A 153 4.34 3.93 -9.14
N LEU A 154 4.05 4.25 -7.88
CA LEU A 154 4.78 3.67 -6.74
C LEU A 154 4.62 2.14 -6.72
N LEU A 155 3.40 1.63 -6.85
CA LEU A 155 3.14 0.19 -6.88
C LEU A 155 3.86 -0.48 -8.05
N ALA A 156 3.79 0.09 -9.26
CA ALA A 156 4.48 -0.44 -10.44
C ALA A 156 6.00 -0.48 -10.24
N PHE A 157 6.57 0.56 -9.63
CA PHE A 157 7.98 0.59 -9.27
C PHE A 157 8.34 -0.55 -8.30
N TYR A 158 7.53 -0.77 -7.26
CA TYR A 158 7.69 -1.94 -6.38
C TYR A 158 7.59 -3.27 -7.13
N LEU A 159 6.60 -3.43 -8.01
CA LEU A 159 6.44 -4.64 -8.83
C LEU A 159 7.67 -4.88 -9.72
N PHE A 160 8.25 -3.83 -10.29
CA PHE A 160 9.49 -3.94 -11.07
C PHE A 160 10.68 -4.40 -10.22
N LEU A 161 10.89 -3.79 -9.06
CA LEU A 161 11.95 -4.20 -8.15
C LEU A 161 11.81 -5.67 -7.72
N PHE A 162 10.61 -6.06 -7.28
CA PHE A 162 10.34 -7.45 -6.91
C PHE A 162 10.50 -8.41 -8.09
N GLY A 163 10.04 -8.03 -9.29
CA GLY A 163 10.20 -8.81 -10.51
C GLY A 163 11.66 -9.09 -10.83
N ILE A 164 12.50 -8.05 -10.81
CA ILE A 164 13.94 -8.17 -11.02
C ILE A 164 14.58 -9.05 -9.96
N ILE A 165 14.28 -8.83 -8.67
CA ILE A 165 14.84 -9.62 -7.56
C ILE A 165 14.49 -11.11 -7.71
N LEU A 166 13.25 -11.43 -8.08
CA LEU A 166 12.79 -12.81 -8.26
C LEU A 166 13.47 -13.50 -9.45
N ILE A 167 13.68 -12.78 -10.55
CA ILE A 167 14.42 -13.27 -11.70
C ILE A 167 15.88 -13.55 -11.32
N VAL A 168 16.55 -12.60 -10.65
CA VAL A 168 17.93 -12.78 -10.18
C VAL A 168 18.05 -13.99 -9.24
N ARG A 169 17.09 -14.18 -8.34
CA ARG A 169 17.06 -15.31 -7.39
C ARG A 169 16.79 -16.67 -8.05
N ALA A 170 16.31 -16.69 -9.29
CA ALA A 170 16.05 -17.91 -10.02
C ALA A 170 17.34 -18.58 -10.55
N PHE A 171 18.44 -17.82 -10.66
CA PHE A 171 19.78 -18.25 -11.08
C PHE A 171 20.76 -18.39 -9.88
#